data_AF-T1FPJ2-F1
#
_entry.id   AF-T1FPJ2-F1
#
_cell.length_a   1.000
_cell.length_b   1.000
_cell.length_c   1.000
_cell.angle_alpha   90.00
_cell.angle_beta   90.00
_cell.angle_gamma   90.00
#
_symmetry.space_group_name_H-M   'P 1'
#
loop_
_entity.id
_entity.type
_entity.pdbx_description
1 polymer ?
#
loop_
_entity_poly.entity_id
_entity_poly.type
_entity_poly.pdbx_seq_one_letter_code
_entity_poly.pdbx_strand_id
1 'polypeptide(L)'
;MKMVKDEPPKDERLVKYNESPADNTVRLAKKGFFGGILFSILPLHTQVQTNSFLVLTGKCLGNYAIPFGVSAGVFGAITSLLDEYRGKDKLITNAAMGGFVAGVVYGSRTFKPWKAFQAGCRLAAAAAVIRYLVVGERIRTRTEGERLIFDTVYHSEMEHLKPGA
;
A
#
# COMPACT_ATOMS: atom_id res chain seq x y z
N MET A 1 23.21 13.55 -31.45
CA MET A 1 22.48 13.94 -30.23
C MET A 1 22.50 12.78 -29.25
N LYS A 2 22.93 12.98 -28.00
CA LYS A 2 23.00 11.92 -26.98
C LYS A 2 21.58 11.52 -26.57
N MET A 3 21.24 10.25 -26.72
CA MET A 3 19.97 9.70 -26.27
C MET A 3 19.85 9.85 -24.75
N VAL A 4 18.88 10.64 -24.30
CA VAL A 4 18.34 10.55 -22.94
C VAL A 4 17.50 9.29 -22.94
N LYS A 5 18.05 8.20 -22.39
CA LYS A 5 17.25 7.04 -22.01
C LYS A 5 16.31 7.52 -20.91
N ASP A 6 15.00 7.54 -21.18
CA ASP A 6 13.99 7.62 -20.13
C ASP A 6 14.00 6.30 -19.37
N GLU A 7 15.03 6.14 -18.52
CA GLU A 7 14.99 5.23 -17.41
C GLU A 7 13.81 5.65 -16.53
N PRO A 8 12.88 4.74 -16.18
CA PRO A 8 11.90 5.05 -15.13
C PRO A 8 12.70 5.54 -13.92
N PRO A 9 12.29 6.66 -13.29
CA PRO A 9 13.16 7.46 -12.44
C PRO A 9 13.97 6.54 -11.55
N LYS A 10 15.29 6.50 -11.79
CA LYS A 10 16.23 5.68 -11.02
C LYS A 10 16.00 5.88 -9.53
N ASP A 11 15.58 7.08 -9.15
CA ASP A 11 15.17 7.47 -7.81
C ASP A 11 14.06 6.60 -7.23
N GLU A 12 13.00 6.23 -7.95
CA GLU A 12 11.89 5.46 -7.36
C GLU A 12 12.24 3.97 -7.14
N ARG A 13 13.12 3.43 -7.99
CA ARG A 13 13.68 2.07 -7.85
C ARG A 13 14.78 2.00 -6.79
N LEU A 14 15.61 3.04 -6.68
CA LEU A 14 16.67 3.15 -5.66
C LEU A 14 16.08 3.50 -4.28
N VAL A 15 15.04 4.33 -4.21
CA VAL A 15 14.28 4.59 -2.97
C VAL A 15 13.63 3.30 -2.45
N LYS A 16 13.04 2.46 -3.31
CA LYS A 16 12.51 1.15 -2.89
C LYS A 16 13.56 0.12 -2.48
N TYR A 17 14.81 0.28 -2.91
CA TYR A 17 15.92 -0.63 -2.57
C TYR A 17 16.70 -0.17 -1.32
N ASN A 18 16.66 1.13 -1.02
CA ASN A 18 17.36 1.75 0.10
C ASN A 18 16.43 2.19 1.26
N GLU A 19 15.10 2.08 1.09
CA GLU A 19 14.14 2.25 2.19
C GLU A 19 14.32 1.10 3.18
N SER A 20 14.81 1.44 4.38
CA SER A 20 14.85 0.52 5.51
C SER A 20 13.44 -0.07 5.74
N PRO A 21 13.31 -1.34 6.15
CA PRO A 21 12.05 -1.92 6.62
C PRO A 21 11.32 -1.01 7.62
N ALA A 22 12.08 -0.24 8.41
CA ALA A 22 11.57 0.76 9.33
C ALA A 22 10.86 1.93 8.62
N ASP A 23 11.43 2.47 7.54
CA ASP A 23 10.85 3.62 6.80
C ASP A 23 9.54 3.23 6.11
N ASN A 24 9.50 2.02 5.55
CA ASN A 24 8.28 1.48 4.95
C ASN A 24 7.17 1.27 5.98
N THR A 25 7.53 0.77 7.16
CA THR A 25 6.62 0.61 8.29
C THR A 25 6.08 1.95 8.77
N VAL A 26 6.95 2.96 8.95
CA VAL A 26 6.56 4.32 9.36
C VAL A 26 5.68 4.98 8.32
N ARG A 27 5.97 4.82 7.02
CA ARG A 27 5.14 5.35 5.95
C ARG A 27 3.76 4.71 5.94
N LEU A 28 3.67 3.40 6.13
CA LEU A 28 2.40 2.68 6.24
C LEU A 28 1.62 3.12 7.49
N ALA A 29 2.29 3.24 8.64
CA ALA A 29 1.69 3.75 9.87
C ALA A 29 1.12 5.16 9.70
N LYS A 30 1.86 6.08 9.03
CA LYS A 30 1.37 7.42 8.70
C LYS A 30 0.12 7.37 7.81
N LYS A 31 0.14 6.58 6.74
CA LYS A 31 -1.03 6.40 5.86
C LYS A 31 -2.24 5.84 6.62
N GLY A 32 -2.01 4.86 7.50
CA GLY A 32 -3.03 4.32 8.39
C GLY A 32 -3.59 5.37 9.34
N PHE A 33 -2.73 6.19 9.94
CA PHE A 33 -3.12 7.28 10.83
C PHE A 33 -4.02 8.29 10.12
N PHE A 34 -3.63 8.78 8.93
CA PHE A 34 -4.48 9.66 8.12
C PHE A 34 -5.81 9.01 7.71
N GLY A 35 -5.79 7.73 7.34
CA GLY A 35 -7.02 6.98 7.05
C GLY A 35 -7.95 6.90 8.27
N GLY A 36 -7.39 6.68 9.46
CA GLY A 36 -8.15 6.65 10.71
C GLY A 36 -8.67 8.02 11.14
N ILE A 37 -7.97 9.12 10.81
CA ILE A 37 -8.49 10.49 10.96
C ILE A 37 -9.76 10.66 10.10
N LEU A 38 -9.71 10.29 8.83
CA LEU A 38 -10.88 10.39 7.95
C LEU A 38 -12.03 9.51 8.44
N PHE A 39 -11.72 8.29 8.92
CA PHE A 39 -12.72 7.39 9.46
C PHE A 39 -13.35 7.93 10.76
N SER A 40 -12.62 8.73 11.54
CA SER A 40 -13.11 9.33 12.78
C SER A 40 -14.18 10.42 12.58
N ILE A 41 -14.35 10.92 11.35
CA ILE A 41 -15.37 11.93 11.00
C ILE A 41 -16.79 11.33 11.08
N LEU A 42 -16.96 10.06 10.70
CA LEU A 42 -18.26 9.36 10.72
C LEU A 42 -18.90 9.31 12.12
N PRO A 43 -18.20 8.83 13.17
CA PRO A 43 -18.74 8.84 14.53
C PRO A 43 -18.77 10.23 15.15
N LEU A 44 -17.94 11.17 14.66
CA LEU A 44 -17.98 12.55 15.16
C LEU A 44 -19.31 13.23 14.80
N HIS A 45 -19.86 12.95 13.61
CA HIS A 45 -21.14 13.48 13.16
C HIS A 45 -22.32 13.10 14.07
N THR A 46 -22.29 11.93 14.72
CA THR A 46 -23.39 11.46 15.58
C THR A 46 -23.27 11.91 17.04
N GLN A 47 -22.10 12.38 17.46
CA GLN A 47 -21.81 12.72 18.87
C GLN A 47 -21.74 14.22 19.17
N VAL A 48 -21.95 15.08 18.15
CA VAL A 48 -21.99 16.56 18.26
C VAL A 48 -22.98 17.04 19.35
N GLN A 49 -23.95 16.19 19.68
CA GLN A 49 -24.81 16.14 20.86
C GLN A 49 -24.41 16.89 22.15
N THR A 50 -23.22 16.54 22.66
CA THR A 50 -23.00 16.47 24.11
C THR A 50 -21.57 16.86 24.48
N ASN A 51 -21.41 18.08 24.98
CA ASN A 51 -20.22 18.68 25.61
C ASN A 51 -18.91 18.77 24.80
N SER A 52 -18.25 19.94 24.93
CA SER A 52 -16.89 20.30 24.46
C SER A 52 -16.43 19.55 23.21
N PHE A 53 -16.92 20.02 22.05
CA PHE A 53 -16.61 19.50 20.72
C PHE A 53 -15.13 19.12 20.55
N LEU A 54 -14.20 19.94 21.07
CA LEU A 54 -12.76 19.69 21.00
C LEU A 54 -12.29 18.43 21.75
N VAL A 55 -12.81 18.16 22.95
CA VAL A 55 -12.45 16.97 23.74
C VAL A 55 -13.04 15.72 23.12
N LEU A 56 -14.26 15.82 22.59
CA LEU A 56 -14.93 14.74 21.89
C LEU A 56 -14.23 14.41 20.56
N THR A 57 -13.88 15.43 19.76
CA THR A 57 -13.07 15.26 18.55
C THR A 57 -11.74 14.62 18.88
N GLY A 58 -11.02 15.09 19.91
CA GLY A 58 -9.78 14.46 20.34
C GLY A 58 -9.95 12.99 20.73
N LYS A 59 -11.03 12.64 21.44
CA LYS A 59 -11.34 11.26 21.80
C LYS A 59 -11.69 10.40 20.59
N CYS A 60 -12.55 10.87 19.68
CA CYS A 60 -12.87 10.16 18.44
C CYS A 60 -11.62 9.98 17.57
N LEU A 61 -10.85 11.06 17.37
CA LEU A 61 -9.61 11.02 16.61
C LEU A 61 -8.62 10.02 17.21
N GLY A 62 -8.39 10.05 18.52
CA GLY A 62 -7.49 9.10 19.18
C GLY A 62 -7.99 7.65 19.12
N ASN A 63 -9.30 7.44 19.25
CA ASN A 63 -9.88 6.10 19.29
C ASN A 63 -9.94 5.43 17.91
N TYR A 64 -9.84 6.18 16.82
CA TYR A 64 -9.81 5.65 15.44
C TYR A 64 -8.45 5.85 14.74
N ALA A 65 -7.80 7.00 14.83
CA ALA A 65 -6.52 7.27 14.18
C ALA A 65 -5.37 6.39 14.72
N ILE A 66 -5.28 6.21 16.04
CA ILE A 66 -4.24 5.38 16.67
C ILE A 66 -4.36 3.92 16.24
N PRO A 67 -5.50 3.22 16.39
CA PRO A 67 -5.58 1.81 16.01
C PRO A 67 -5.40 1.59 14.51
N PHE A 68 -5.87 2.49 13.64
CA PHE A 68 -5.60 2.38 12.20
C PHE A 68 -4.11 2.58 11.88
N GLY A 69 -3.44 3.52 12.55
CA GLY A 69 -1.99 3.70 12.42
C GLY A 69 -1.18 2.49 12.90
N VAL A 70 -1.54 1.94 14.07
CA VAL A 70 -0.90 0.74 14.62
C VAL A 70 -1.10 -0.47 13.70
N SER A 71 -2.33 -0.73 13.24
CA SER A 71 -2.59 -1.85 12.33
C SER A 71 -1.84 -1.72 11.01
N ALA A 72 -1.72 -0.52 10.45
CA ALA A 72 -0.95 -0.29 9.22
C ALA A 72 0.57 -0.45 9.45
N GLY A 73 1.08 -0.01 10.61
CA GLY A 73 2.46 -0.27 11.00
C GLY A 73 2.75 -1.76 11.17
N VAL A 74 1.89 -2.50 11.89
CA VAL A 74 1.99 -3.95 12.07
C VAL A 74 1.94 -4.69 10.72
N PHE A 75 1.04 -4.28 9.82
CA PHE A 75 0.99 -4.80 8.47
C PHE A 75 2.34 -4.63 7.76
N GLY A 76 2.90 -3.42 7.76
CA GLY A 76 4.19 -3.12 7.16
C GLY A 76 5.32 -3.96 7.73
N ALA A 77 5.47 -3.96 9.05
CA ALA A 77 6.54 -4.68 9.75
C ALA A 77 6.51 -6.19 9.43
N ILE A 78 5.33 -6.82 9.50
CA ILE A 78 5.18 -8.26 9.24
C ILE A 78 5.43 -8.59 7.78
N THR A 79 4.93 -7.76 6.86
CA THR A 79 5.16 -7.99 5.44
C THR A 79 6.65 -7.85 5.10
N SER A 80 7.35 -6.87 5.68
CA SER A 80 8.80 -6.70 5.52
C SER A 80 9.59 -7.88 6.09
N LEU A 81 9.24 -8.37 7.30
CA LEU A 81 9.87 -9.56 7.89
C LEU A 81 9.64 -10.83 7.06
N LEU A 82 8.42 -11.00 6.52
CA LEU A 82 8.10 -12.15 5.68
C LEU A 82 8.75 -12.07 4.31
N ASP A 83 8.91 -10.86 3.75
CA ASP A 83 9.65 -10.65 2.49
C ASP A 83 11.14 -10.95 2.67
N GLU A 84 11.73 -10.68 3.84
CA GLU A 84 13.10 -11.05 4.19
C GLU A 84 13.26 -12.56 4.42
N TYR A 85 12.30 -13.20 5.11
CA TYR A 85 12.39 -14.62 5.49
C TYR A 85 11.98 -15.61 4.38
N ARG A 86 10.95 -15.28 3.57
CA ARG A 86 10.39 -16.20 2.55
C ARG A 86 10.71 -15.81 1.11
N GLY A 87 11.41 -14.70 0.91
CA GLY A 87 11.70 -14.15 -0.41
C GLY A 87 10.49 -13.50 -1.06
N LYS A 88 10.77 -12.64 -2.05
CA LYS A 88 9.79 -11.77 -2.72
C LYS A 88 8.87 -12.52 -3.70
N ASP A 89 8.98 -13.83 -3.82
CA ASP A 89 8.16 -14.61 -4.78
C ASP A 89 6.75 -14.88 -4.24
N LYS A 90 6.53 -14.69 -2.93
CA LYS A 90 5.26 -14.97 -2.23
C LYS A 90 4.55 -13.71 -1.75
N LEU A 91 4.57 -12.64 -2.56
CA LEU A 91 4.02 -11.33 -2.18
C LEU A 91 2.56 -11.37 -1.74
N ILE A 92 1.74 -12.24 -2.34
CA ILE A 92 0.31 -12.38 -2.02
C ILE A 92 0.13 -13.03 -0.64
N THR A 93 0.89 -14.09 -0.35
CA THR A 93 0.82 -14.81 0.92
C THR A 93 1.45 -14.02 2.06
N ASN A 94 2.53 -13.30 1.80
CA ASN A 94 3.16 -12.39 2.77
C ASN A 94 2.21 -11.23 3.13
N ALA A 95 1.54 -10.64 2.13
CA ALA A 95 0.52 -9.62 2.36
C ALA A 95 -0.71 -10.17 3.10
N ALA A 96 -1.14 -11.40 2.80
CA ALA A 96 -2.25 -12.04 3.52
C ALA A 96 -1.93 -12.27 5.00
N MET A 97 -0.71 -12.71 5.32
CA MET A 97 -0.25 -12.90 6.71
C MET A 97 -0.09 -11.56 7.44
N GLY A 98 0.49 -10.54 6.79
CA GLY A 98 0.54 -9.18 7.33
C GLY A 98 -0.85 -8.61 7.60
N GLY A 99 -1.78 -8.84 6.67
CA GLY A 99 -3.19 -8.48 6.80
C GLY A 99 -3.87 -9.20 7.97
N PHE A 100 -3.67 -10.51 8.09
CA PHE A 100 -4.23 -11.30 9.17
C PHE A 100 -3.83 -10.77 10.55
N VAL A 101 -2.52 -10.58 10.77
CA VAL A 101 -2.03 -10.15 12.08
C VAL A 101 -2.44 -8.72 12.38
N ALA A 102 -2.40 -7.81 11.40
CA ALA A 102 -2.92 -6.46 11.56
C ALA A 102 -4.41 -6.45 11.94
N GLY A 103 -5.22 -7.33 11.34
CA GLY A 103 -6.64 -7.47 11.64
C GLY A 103 -6.90 -8.06 13.03
N VAL A 104 -6.09 -9.03 13.47
CA VAL A 104 -6.15 -9.58 14.83
C VAL A 104 -5.78 -8.50 15.86
N VAL A 105 -4.72 -7.72 15.60
CA VAL A 105 -4.31 -6.61 16.47
C VAL A 105 -5.38 -5.53 16.56
N TYR A 106 -6.03 -5.19 15.44
CA TYR A 106 -7.16 -4.26 15.46
C TYR A 106 -8.35 -4.80 16.28
N GLY A 107 -8.71 -6.06 16.06
CA GLY A 107 -9.87 -6.67 16.70
C GLY A 107 -9.66 -7.04 18.17
N SER A 108 -8.41 -7.24 18.61
CA SER A 108 -8.07 -7.52 20.01
C SER A 108 -8.46 -6.38 20.94
N ARG A 109 -8.54 -5.13 20.42
CA ARG A 109 -9.07 -3.96 21.13
C ARG A 109 -10.52 -4.13 21.62
N THR A 110 -11.29 -5.04 21.00
CA THR A 110 -12.67 -5.33 21.41
C THR A 110 -12.75 -6.37 22.54
N PHE A 111 -11.60 -6.93 23.00
CA PHE A 111 -11.50 -8.02 23.98
C PHE A 111 -12.36 -9.25 23.63
N LYS A 112 -12.69 -9.43 22.35
CA LYS A 112 -13.52 -10.53 21.85
C LYS A 112 -12.70 -11.35 20.86
N PRO A 113 -12.21 -12.55 21.24
CA PRO A 113 -11.28 -13.33 20.41
C PRO A 113 -11.90 -13.71 19.08
N TRP A 114 -13.19 -14.04 19.06
CA TRP A 114 -13.92 -14.36 17.84
C TRP A 114 -13.99 -13.19 16.85
N LYS A 115 -14.18 -11.96 17.36
CA LYS A 115 -14.18 -10.76 16.51
C LYS A 115 -12.78 -10.46 15.99
N ALA A 116 -11.75 -10.67 16.79
CA ALA A 116 -10.35 -10.52 16.36
C ALA A 116 -9.99 -11.48 15.24
N PHE A 117 -10.39 -12.75 15.36
CA PHE A 117 -10.19 -13.75 14.31
C PHE A 117 -10.90 -13.37 13.00
N GLN A 118 -12.18 -13.00 13.07
CA GLN A 118 -12.92 -12.57 11.89
C GLN A 118 -12.32 -11.31 11.24
N ALA A 119 -11.86 -10.35 12.04
CA ALA A 119 -11.18 -9.16 11.54
C ALA A 119 -9.87 -9.54 10.83
N GLY A 120 -9.09 -10.46 11.40
CA GLY A 120 -7.91 -11.04 10.77
C GLY A 120 -8.22 -11.66 9.40
N CYS A 121 -9.21 -12.54 9.31
CA CYS A 121 -9.59 -13.17 8.05
C CYS A 121 -10.04 -12.16 6.99
N ARG A 122 -10.85 -11.16 7.36
CA ARG A 122 -11.32 -10.12 6.43
C ARG A 122 -10.16 -9.29 5.90
N LEU A 123 -9.25 -8.87 6.78
CA LEU A 123 -8.11 -8.05 6.39
C LEU A 123 -7.08 -8.84 5.58
N ALA A 124 -6.90 -10.13 5.87
CA ALA A 124 -6.07 -11.03 5.07
C ALA A 124 -6.60 -11.20 3.65
N ALA A 125 -7.91 -11.42 3.50
CA ALA A 125 -8.56 -11.53 2.20
C ALA A 125 -8.44 -10.21 1.41
N ALA A 126 -8.73 -9.07 2.06
CA ALA A 126 -8.59 -7.76 1.45
C ALA A 126 -7.13 -7.49 1.00
N ALA A 127 -6.14 -7.81 1.84
CA ALA A 127 -4.74 -7.63 1.51
C ALA A 127 -4.29 -8.52 0.34
N ALA A 128 -4.75 -9.78 0.30
CA ALA A 128 -4.48 -10.69 -0.81
C ALA A 128 -5.07 -10.17 -2.13
N VAL A 129 -6.32 -9.71 -2.11
CA VAL A 129 -7.00 -9.14 -3.28
C VAL A 129 -6.31 -7.87 -3.76
N ILE A 130 -6.04 -6.92 -2.86
CA ILE A 130 -5.33 -5.67 -3.20
C ILE A 130 -3.96 -5.99 -3.80
N ARG A 131 -3.24 -6.95 -3.22
CA ARG A 131 -1.92 -7.33 -3.74
C ARG A 131 -2.02 -8.01 -5.11
N TYR A 132 -3.02 -8.86 -5.32
CA TYR A 132 -3.30 -9.48 -6.61
C TYR A 132 -3.60 -8.42 -7.69
N LEU A 133 -4.48 -7.47 -7.39
CA LEU A 133 -4.83 -6.37 -8.31
C LEU A 133 -3.62 -5.51 -8.68
N VAL A 134 -2.85 -5.08 -7.67
CA VAL A 134 -1.64 -4.24 -7.89
C VAL A 134 -0.55 -5.00 -8.67
N VAL A 135 -0.42 -6.31 -8.49
CA VAL A 135 0.50 -7.13 -9.29
C VAL A 135 -0.01 -7.26 -10.73
N GLY A 136 -1.32 -7.47 -10.93
CA GLY A 136 -1.95 -7.52 -12.25
C GLY A 136 -1.76 -6.22 -13.05
N GLU A 137 -1.96 -5.06 -12.40
CA GLU A 137 -1.73 -3.76 -13.03
C GLU A 137 -0.27 -3.56 -13.44
N ARG A 138 0.69 -3.98 -12.61
CA ARG A 138 2.12 -3.84 -12.93
C ARG A 138 2.58 -4.67 -14.13
N ILE A 139 1.95 -5.82 -14.36
CA ILE A 139 2.21 -6.62 -15.56
C ILE A 139 1.66 -5.89 -16.78
N ARG A 140 0.45 -5.32 -16.68
CA ARG A 140 -0.21 -4.62 -17.79
C ARG A 140 0.53 -3.36 -18.23
N THR A 141 0.99 -2.52 -17.29
CA THR A 141 1.75 -1.30 -17.60
C THR A 141 3.13 -1.61 -18.18
N ARG A 142 3.74 -2.74 -17.80
CA ARG A 142 5.03 -3.17 -18.37
C ARG A 142 4.87 -3.61 -19.82
N THR A 143 3.83 -4.37 -20.13
CA THR A 143 3.54 -4.82 -21.50
C THR A 143 3.15 -3.68 -22.43
N GLU A 144 2.40 -2.68 -21.95
CA GLU A 144 2.10 -1.47 -22.74
C GLU A 144 3.33 -0.59 -22.95
N GLY A 145 4.18 -0.43 -21.92
CA GLY A 145 5.45 0.28 -22.07
C GLY A 145 6.40 -0.39 -23.07
N GLU A 146 6.48 -1.72 -23.07
CA GLU A 146 7.28 -2.46 -24.06
C GLU A 146 6.70 -2.32 -25.48
N ARG A 147 5.37 -2.33 -25.66
CA ARG A 147 4.74 -2.11 -26.98
C ARG A 147 5.01 -0.71 -27.54
N LEU A 148 4.92 0.33 -26.70
CA LEU A 148 5.20 1.70 -27.13
C LEU A 148 6.67 1.87 -27.54
N ILE A 149 7.62 1.26 -26.80
CA ILE A 149 9.03 1.28 -27.17
C ILE A 149 9.26 0.57 -28.52
N PHE A 150 8.62 -0.57 -28.76
CA PHE A 150 8.72 -1.28 -30.04
C PHE A 150 8.14 -0.45 -31.19
N ASP A 151 6.96 0.15 -31.06
CA ASP A 151 6.37 0.99 -32.12
C ASP A 151 7.23 2.22 -32.43
N THR A 152 7.82 2.86 -31.40
CA THR A 152 8.69 4.03 -31.62
C THR A 152 10.01 3.65 -32.31
N VAL A 153 10.60 2.50 -31.98
CA VAL A 153 11.81 1.98 -32.61
C VAL A 153 11.54 1.57 -34.07
N TYR A 154 10.43 0.87 -34.33
CA TYR A 154 10.03 0.51 -35.70
C TYR A 154 9.70 1.72 -36.57
N HIS A 155 9.12 2.79 -36.01
CA HIS A 155 8.89 4.03 -36.77
C HIS A 155 10.20 4.76 -37.11
N SER A 156 11.20 4.73 -36.22
CA SER A 156 12.50 5.36 -36.47
C SER A 156 13.36 4.63 -37.52
N GLU A 157 13.23 3.31 -37.67
CA GLU A 157 13.92 2.57 -38.73
C GLU A 157 13.26 2.75 -40.12
N MET A 158 11.96 3.01 -40.17
CA MET A 158 11.22 3.27 -41.41
C MET A 158 11.49 4.67 -42.01
N GLU A 159 11.90 5.66 -41.21
CA GLU A 159 12.30 6.98 -41.72
C GLU A 159 13.69 7.00 -42.36
N HIS A 160 14.58 6.08 -41.97
CA HIS A 160 15.90 5.94 -42.58
C HIS A 160 15.91 5.13 -43.89
N LEU A 161 14.78 4.51 -44.25
CA LEU A 161 14.57 3.74 -45.48
C LEU A 161 13.76 4.48 -46.55
N LYS A 162 13.63 5.82 -46.47
CA LYS A 162 13.26 6.62 -47.64
C LYS A 162 14.51 6.84 -48.51
N PRO A 163 14.69 6.10 -49.63
CA PRO A 163 15.66 6.51 -50.64
C PRO A 163 15.25 7.89 -51.17
N GLY A 164 16.25 8.76 -51.32
CA GLY A 164 16.07 10.14 -51.75
C GLY A 164 15.11 10.29 -52.93
N ALA A 165 14.13 11.16 -52.73
CA ALA A 165 13.46 11.89 -53.78
C ALA A 165 13.88 13.36 -53.66
#